data_AF-A0AAV9JT83-F1
#
_entry.id   AF-A0AAV9JT83-F1
#
_cell.length_a   1.000
_cell.length_b   1.000
_cell.length_c   1.000
_cell.angle_alpha   90.00
_cell.angle_beta   90.00
_cell.angle_gamma   90.00
#
_symmetry.space_group_name_H-M   'P 1'
#
loop_
_entity.id
_entity.type
_entity.pdbx_description
1 polymer ?
#
loop_
_entity_poly.entity_id
_entity_poly.type
_entity_poly.pdbx_seq_one_letter_code
_entity_poly.pdbx_strand_id
1 'polypeptide(L)'
;MAPPALQEAQDTLDFICPCTSTPLHDDDNDAPLAMDSLANGVKDLSIGQIPVYLLKTKSSPSDTYEEYFDTLDHGNGTYNPIFVPVLEHRFRDDALRTLRRSAERFAFAGGSEANEAKLRKATHNPGKKYAGIIFTSQRAVDAFGSVVAKVDPTKFEALFDKDMPLYVVGPATARGVKALGLPCPVIGEETGNGETLAQFILEHRESLSRDITHLDSRALPLLFLVGEQRRDIIPRSLQSEDLPPAQRVPVTEVIVYETGEMAMFEEDFADLLTHAKSTGVREQWVVVFSPQGCEAMLSALGWLDERTGNYSPARREAVSSTVATRVATIGPTTRDYLMQEYAYDPDVCAEKPSPEGLGAGILASKQA
;
A
#
# COMPACT_ATOMS: atom_id res chain seq x y z
N MET A 1 -32.60 61.25 38.25
CA MET A 1 -33.60 60.19 38.07
C MET A 1 -32.87 58.87 38.10
N ALA A 2 -32.90 58.18 39.24
CA ALA A 2 -32.43 56.81 39.38
C ALA A 2 -33.63 55.87 39.26
N PRO A 3 -33.48 54.69 38.65
CA PRO A 3 -34.35 53.55 38.92
C PRO A 3 -33.65 52.49 39.79
N PRO A 4 -34.42 51.60 40.43
CA PRO A 4 -34.08 50.99 41.72
C PRO A 4 -33.54 49.57 41.63
N ALA A 5 -32.96 49.12 42.75
CA ALA A 5 -32.64 47.74 43.07
C ALA A 5 -33.83 47.04 43.75
N LEU A 6 -34.00 45.73 43.48
CA LEU A 6 -34.71 44.67 44.21
C LEU A 6 -34.08 43.38 43.65
N GLN A 7 -33.23 42.59 44.30
CA GLN A 7 -33.22 41.89 45.61
C GLN A 7 -34.12 40.64 45.66
N GLU A 8 -33.49 39.57 46.16
CA GLU A 8 -33.98 38.22 46.56
C GLU A 8 -33.88 37.10 45.51
N ALA A 9 -33.54 35.84 45.85
CA ALA A 9 -32.93 35.19 47.01
C ALA A 9 -32.56 33.75 46.56
N GLN A 10 -31.32 33.31 46.76
CA GLN A 10 -30.91 32.24 47.69
C GLN A 10 -31.56 30.87 47.49
N ASP A 11 -30.77 29.88 47.03
CA ASP A 11 -30.42 28.69 47.82
C ASP A 11 -29.13 28.04 47.25
N THR A 12 -27.98 28.02 47.94
CA THR A 12 -27.45 26.98 48.88
C THR A 12 -27.40 25.57 48.24
N LEU A 13 -26.30 24.82 48.09
CA LEU A 13 -25.03 24.57 48.81
C LEU A 13 -23.99 24.03 47.78
N ASP A 14 -22.72 24.45 47.74
CA ASP A 14 -21.58 24.01 48.58
C ASP A 14 -21.34 22.47 48.50
N PHE A 15 -20.16 21.88 48.22
CA PHE A 15 -18.77 22.29 48.43
C PHE A 15 -17.83 21.16 47.89
N ILE A 16 -16.55 21.51 47.63
CA ILE A 16 -15.32 20.65 47.70
C ILE A 16 -14.74 20.07 46.38
N CYS A 17 -13.68 20.73 45.92
CA CYS A 17 -12.52 20.21 45.15
C CYS A 17 -11.59 19.44 46.13
N PRO A 18 -10.81 18.38 45.77
CA PRO A 18 -9.56 18.60 45.03
C PRO A 18 -9.03 17.45 44.13
N CYS A 19 -8.23 17.84 43.13
CA CYS A 19 -7.09 17.16 42.50
C CYS A 19 -6.92 15.64 42.64
N THR A 20 -6.92 14.94 41.51
CA THR A 20 -5.95 13.87 41.23
C THR A 20 -5.57 13.86 39.76
N SER A 21 -4.28 14.06 39.53
CA SER A 21 -3.54 13.85 38.30
C SER A 21 -3.47 12.35 37.96
N THR A 22 -3.82 11.99 36.73
CA THR A 22 -3.32 10.77 36.07
C THR A 22 -3.15 11.02 34.58
N PRO A 23 -2.07 10.54 33.96
CA PRO A 23 -1.71 10.86 32.58
C PRO A 23 -2.56 10.05 31.61
N LEU A 24 -3.03 10.70 30.54
CA LEU A 24 -3.48 10.00 29.34
C LEU A 24 -2.24 9.34 28.73
N HIS A 25 -2.22 8.01 28.70
CA HIS A 25 -1.26 7.27 27.90
C HIS A 25 -1.51 7.59 26.43
N ASP A 26 -0.51 8.21 25.81
CA ASP A 26 -0.28 8.19 24.38
C ASP A 26 0.03 6.73 23.98
N ASP A 27 -0.93 6.06 23.36
CA ASP A 27 -0.71 4.82 22.60
C ASP A 27 -1.29 5.01 21.19
N ASP A 28 -0.79 6.02 20.47
CA ASP A 28 -0.85 6.05 19.00
C ASP A 28 0.47 5.51 18.46
N ASN A 29 0.66 4.20 18.61
CA ASN A 29 1.70 3.46 17.91
C ASN A 29 1.05 2.83 16.66
N ASP A 30 0.93 3.63 15.61
CA ASP A 30 0.50 3.19 14.28
C ASP A 30 1.67 2.43 13.62
N ALA A 31 1.93 1.24 14.16
CA ALA A 31 2.78 0.20 13.59
C ALA A 31 1.88 -0.83 12.87
N PRO A 32 2.33 -1.45 11.77
CA PRO A 32 1.43 -1.93 10.74
C PRO A 32 0.61 -3.14 11.20
N LEU A 33 -0.71 -3.08 10.99
CA LEU A 33 -1.72 -4.13 11.17
C LEU A 33 -1.34 -5.54 10.66
N ALA A 34 -0.27 -5.66 9.86
CA ALA A 34 0.28 -6.92 9.39
C ALA A 34 0.98 -7.73 10.51
N MET A 35 1.67 -7.07 11.44
CA MET A 35 2.45 -7.73 12.51
C MET A 35 1.56 -8.41 13.54
N ASP A 36 0.46 -7.75 13.95
CA ASP A 36 -0.51 -8.33 14.89
C ASP A 36 -1.27 -9.53 14.30
N SER A 37 -1.49 -9.54 12.97
CA SER A 37 -2.16 -10.65 12.30
C SER A 37 -1.30 -11.92 12.24
N LEU A 38 0.02 -11.78 12.06
CA LEU A 38 0.99 -12.90 12.03
C LEU A 38 1.10 -13.58 13.41
N ALA A 39 1.18 -12.77 14.47
CA ALA A 39 1.26 -13.26 15.84
C ALA A 39 -0.04 -13.92 16.32
N ASN A 40 -1.20 -13.57 15.76
CA ASN A 40 -2.50 -14.12 16.18
C ASN A 40 -2.79 -15.50 15.56
N GLY A 41 -2.53 -15.71 14.26
CA GLY A 41 -2.83 -17.01 13.61
C GLY A 41 -2.03 -18.21 14.17
N VAL A 42 -0.93 -17.92 14.85
CA VAL A 42 -0.01 -18.92 15.42
C VAL A 42 -0.30 -19.18 16.90
N LYS A 43 -0.88 -18.22 17.63
CA LYS A 43 -1.40 -18.41 19.00
C LYS A 43 -2.59 -19.37 19.05
N ASP A 44 -3.29 -19.54 17.93
CA ASP A 44 -4.47 -20.40 17.82
C ASP A 44 -4.14 -21.85 17.38
N LEU A 45 -2.85 -22.20 17.21
CA LEU A 45 -2.44 -23.57 16.85
C LEU A 45 -2.74 -24.55 18.00
N SER A 46 -3.71 -25.44 17.77
CA SER A 46 -4.02 -26.53 18.70
C SER A 46 -3.28 -27.82 18.34
N ILE A 47 -3.12 -28.70 19.35
CA ILE A 47 -2.44 -29.98 19.20
C ILE A 47 -3.15 -30.83 18.15
N GLY A 48 -2.44 -31.20 17.08
CA GLY A 48 -2.94 -32.05 16.00
C GLY A 48 -3.36 -31.31 14.73
N GLN A 49 -3.35 -29.98 14.73
CA GLN A 49 -3.57 -29.19 13.51
C GLN A 49 -2.32 -29.12 12.64
N ILE A 50 -2.55 -28.95 11.34
CA ILE A 50 -1.55 -28.82 10.29
C ILE A 50 -1.53 -27.35 9.85
N PRO A 51 -0.52 -26.56 10.24
CA PRO A 51 -0.39 -25.20 9.74
C PRO A 51 -0.16 -25.20 8.23
N VAL A 52 -0.86 -24.30 7.56
CA VAL A 52 -0.73 -24.01 6.13
C VAL A 52 -0.31 -22.55 5.99
N TYR A 53 0.99 -22.32 5.84
CA TYR A 53 1.56 -20.99 5.65
C TYR A 53 1.29 -20.51 4.22
N LEU A 54 0.34 -19.60 4.07
CA LEU A 54 -0.03 -18.97 2.81
C LEU A 54 0.89 -17.76 2.60
N LEU A 55 1.89 -17.90 1.72
CA LEU A 55 2.86 -16.84 1.42
C LEU A 55 2.26 -15.74 0.54
N LYS A 56 1.24 -15.06 1.08
CA LYS A 56 0.50 -13.95 0.47
C LYS A 56 -0.12 -13.06 1.55
N THR A 57 -0.43 -11.82 1.18
CA THR A 57 -1.27 -10.95 1.99
C THR A 57 -2.72 -11.46 1.99
N LYS A 58 -3.36 -11.52 3.17
CA LYS A 58 -4.78 -11.88 3.31
C LYS A 58 -5.67 -10.90 2.53
N SER A 59 -6.63 -11.43 1.78
CA SER A 59 -7.62 -10.62 1.05
C SER A 59 -8.69 -10.10 2.01
N SER A 60 -9.25 -8.92 1.72
CA SER A 60 -10.31 -8.28 2.52
C SER A 60 -11.53 -8.01 1.64
N PRO A 61 -12.78 -8.21 2.13
CA PRO A 61 -13.16 -8.52 3.52
C PRO A 61 -13.05 -10.01 3.91
N SER A 62 -12.94 -10.93 2.96
CA SER A 62 -12.68 -12.35 3.20
C SER A 62 -11.67 -12.90 2.21
N ASP A 63 -11.03 -14.03 2.55
CA ASP A 63 -10.07 -14.71 1.70
C ASP A 63 -10.55 -16.13 1.37
N THR A 64 -10.61 -16.43 0.06
CA THR A 64 -11.13 -17.71 -0.44
C THR A 64 -10.28 -18.91 -0.02
N TYR A 65 -8.99 -18.73 0.27
CA TYR A 65 -8.13 -19.82 0.74
C TYR A 65 -8.45 -20.15 2.21
N GLU A 66 -8.70 -19.14 3.04
CA GLU A 66 -9.12 -19.34 4.44
C GLU A 66 -10.44 -20.09 4.50
N GLU A 67 -11.47 -19.58 3.80
CA GLU A 67 -12.80 -20.22 3.72
C GLU A 67 -12.72 -21.68 3.23
N TYR A 68 -11.82 -21.95 2.28
CA TYR A 68 -11.62 -23.29 1.75
C TYR A 68 -10.91 -24.22 2.74
N PHE A 69 -9.79 -23.79 3.35
CA PHE A 69 -9.05 -24.63 4.31
C PHE A 69 -9.83 -24.89 5.60
N ASP A 70 -10.69 -23.97 6.03
CA ASP A 70 -11.62 -24.16 7.15
C ASP A 70 -12.63 -25.28 6.90
N THR A 71 -13.00 -25.50 5.63
CA THR A 71 -13.98 -26.53 5.22
C THR A 71 -13.34 -27.80 4.67
N LEU A 72 -12.02 -27.79 4.44
CA LEU A 72 -11.27 -28.92 3.92
C LEU A 72 -11.32 -30.11 4.90
N ASP A 73 -11.27 -31.32 4.35
CA ASP A 73 -11.32 -32.58 5.12
C ASP A 73 -12.56 -32.67 6.06
N HIS A 74 -13.74 -32.35 5.50
CA HIS A 74 -15.03 -32.36 6.21
C HIS A 74 -15.18 -31.30 7.31
N GLY A 75 -14.37 -30.24 7.30
CA GLY A 75 -14.45 -29.17 8.30
C GLY A 75 -14.08 -29.64 9.71
N ASN A 76 -13.25 -30.68 9.80
CA ASN A 76 -12.77 -31.23 11.07
C ASN A 76 -11.72 -30.32 11.74
N GLY A 77 -11.37 -29.18 11.13
CA GLY A 77 -10.39 -28.22 11.64
C GLY A 77 -8.94 -28.72 11.54
N THR A 78 -8.66 -29.71 10.69
CA THR A 78 -7.31 -30.29 10.56
C THR A 78 -6.29 -29.28 10.04
N TYR A 79 -6.67 -28.41 9.11
CA TYR A 79 -5.78 -27.41 8.53
C TYR A 79 -5.99 -26.06 9.19
N ASN A 80 -4.90 -25.36 9.51
CA ASN A 80 -4.93 -24.01 10.05
C ASN A 80 -4.23 -23.04 9.07
N PRO A 81 -4.98 -22.26 8.27
CA PRO A 81 -4.40 -21.32 7.32
C PRO A 81 -3.76 -20.12 8.04
N ILE A 82 -2.49 -19.84 7.78
CA ILE A 82 -1.73 -18.72 8.37
C ILE A 82 -1.20 -17.86 7.22
N PHE A 83 -1.64 -16.61 7.15
CA PHE A 83 -1.19 -15.68 6.11
C PHE A 83 0.16 -15.07 6.47
N VAL A 84 1.14 -15.24 5.58
CA VAL A 84 2.48 -14.69 5.73
C VAL A 84 2.76 -13.74 4.56
N PRO A 85 2.62 -12.41 4.77
CA PRO A 85 2.90 -11.44 3.73
C PRO A 85 4.37 -11.51 3.28
N VAL A 86 4.59 -11.70 1.99
CA VAL A 86 5.94 -11.74 1.39
C VAL A 86 6.33 -10.38 0.82
N LEU A 87 5.33 -9.63 0.35
CA LEU A 87 5.55 -8.36 -0.33
C LEU A 87 5.09 -7.21 0.55
N GLU A 88 5.89 -6.16 0.59
CA GLU A 88 5.53 -4.90 1.19
C GLU A 88 5.65 -3.77 0.17
N HIS A 89 4.92 -2.69 0.44
CA HIS A 89 4.99 -1.48 -0.37
C HIS A 89 5.75 -0.43 0.41
N ARG A 90 6.90 -0.03 -0.14
CA ARG A 90 7.81 0.90 0.52
C ARG A 90 7.70 2.25 -0.15
N PHE A 91 7.51 3.30 0.64
CA PHE A 91 7.54 4.64 0.12
C PHE A 91 8.97 5.06 -0.19
N ARG A 92 9.14 5.79 -1.29
CA ARG A 92 10.43 6.35 -1.69
C ARG A 92 10.68 7.67 -0.99
N ASP A 93 11.34 7.61 0.16
CA ASP A 93 11.59 8.78 1.02
C ASP A 93 12.29 9.95 0.31
N ASP A 94 13.19 9.65 -0.62
CA ASP A 94 13.91 10.66 -1.40
C ASP A 94 12.99 11.42 -2.36
N ALA A 95 12.09 10.68 -3.02
CA ALA A 95 11.04 11.23 -3.88
C ALA A 95 10.05 12.06 -3.04
N LEU A 96 9.56 11.51 -1.92
CA LEU A 96 8.62 12.20 -1.03
C LEU A 96 9.22 13.49 -0.43
N ARG A 97 10.50 13.47 -0.03
CA ARG A 97 11.22 14.67 0.43
C ARG A 97 11.33 15.72 -0.68
N THR A 98 11.50 15.29 -1.93
CA THR A 98 11.57 16.18 -3.08
C THR A 98 10.20 16.77 -3.44
N LEU A 99 9.13 15.97 -3.31
CA LEU A 99 7.75 16.44 -3.44
C LEU A 99 7.40 17.48 -2.37
N ARG A 100 7.73 17.20 -1.10
CA ARG A 100 7.54 18.15 -0.01
C ARG A 100 8.24 19.48 -0.29
N ARG A 101 9.53 19.44 -0.63
CA ARG A 101 10.30 20.65 -0.98
C ARG A 101 9.74 21.37 -2.20
N SER A 102 9.11 20.66 -3.13
CA SER A 102 8.45 21.27 -4.28
C SER A 102 7.18 22.01 -3.85
N ALA A 103 6.35 21.38 -2.99
CA ALA A 103 5.18 22.03 -2.40
C ALA A 103 5.58 23.32 -1.66
N GLU A 104 6.55 23.24 -0.74
CA GLU A 104 7.05 24.37 0.06
C GLU A 104 7.67 25.50 -0.80
N ARG A 105 8.09 25.18 -2.03
CA ARG A 105 8.58 26.15 -3.03
C ARG A 105 7.49 26.57 -4.02
N PHE A 106 6.22 26.41 -3.65
CA PHE A 106 5.04 26.83 -4.39
C PHE A 106 4.93 26.18 -5.78
N ALA A 107 5.44 24.95 -5.96
CA ALA A 107 5.38 24.25 -7.25
C ALA A 107 3.96 23.99 -7.78
N PHE A 108 2.97 24.01 -6.89
CA PHE A 108 1.56 23.70 -7.17
C PHE A 108 0.64 24.94 -7.10
N ALA A 109 1.19 26.14 -6.91
CA ALA A 109 0.43 27.38 -6.74
C ALA A 109 0.56 28.34 -7.94
N GLY A 110 -0.55 28.90 -8.42
CA GLY A 110 -0.66 29.91 -9.51
C GLY A 110 0.00 31.27 -9.24
N GLY A 111 0.12 31.65 -7.97
CA GLY A 111 0.40 33.02 -7.51
C GLY A 111 -0.66 33.46 -6.49
N SER A 112 -0.41 34.53 -5.75
CA SER A 112 -1.38 35.06 -4.77
C SER A 112 -2.28 36.13 -5.40
N GLU A 113 -3.46 36.35 -4.81
CA GLU A 113 -4.30 37.51 -5.14
C GLU A 113 -3.50 38.82 -5.01
N ALA A 114 -3.90 39.82 -5.81
CA ALA A 114 -3.23 41.10 -5.85
C ALA A 114 -3.22 41.74 -4.46
N ASN A 115 -2.05 42.03 -3.92
CA ASN A 115 -1.96 42.85 -2.73
C ASN A 115 -2.15 44.31 -3.15
N GLU A 116 -3.33 44.88 -2.89
CA GLU A 116 -3.67 46.27 -3.24
C GLU A 116 -2.64 47.27 -2.68
N ALA A 117 -2.02 46.98 -1.54
CA ALA A 117 -0.99 47.83 -0.94
C ALA A 117 0.39 47.76 -1.64
N LYS A 118 0.63 46.77 -2.52
CA LYS A 118 1.93 46.58 -3.20
C LYS A 118 1.91 46.84 -4.71
N LEU A 119 0.78 47.28 -5.28
CA LEU A 119 0.62 47.64 -6.72
C LEU A 119 1.07 46.54 -7.72
N ARG A 120 1.28 45.30 -7.27
CA ARG A 120 1.69 44.17 -8.10
C ARG A 120 0.67 43.06 -7.92
N LYS A 121 -0.07 42.78 -8.99
CA LYS A 121 -0.71 41.47 -9.18
C LYS A 121 0.45 40.46 -9.18
N ALA A 122 0.51 39.55 -8.20
CA ALA A 122 1.45 38.43 -8.25
C ALA A 122 0.94 37.35 -9.24
N THR A 123 0.40 37.78 -10.39
CA THR A 123 0.16 36.90 -11.52
C THR A 123 1.51 36.38 -11.95
N HIS A 124 1.68 35.07 -11.96
CA HIS A 124 2.90 34.33 -12.28
C HIS A 124 3.82 34.13 -11.08
N ASN A 125 3.50 33.12 -10.27
CA ASN A 125 4.48 32.48 -9.41
C ASN A 125 5.56 31.80 -10.27
N PRO A 126 6.81 32.30 -10.32
CA PRO A 126 7.88 31.65 -11.08
C PRO A 126 8.26 30.28 -10.52
N GLY A 127 7.84 29.97 -9.29
CA GLY A 127 8.00 28.68 -8.66
C GLY A 127 7.03 27.61 -9.15
N LYS A 128 5.94 27.97 -9.87
CA LYS A 128 4.96 27.00 -10.37
C LYS A 128 5.62 26.04 -11.36
N LYS A 129 5.50 24.74 -11.10
CA LYS A 129 6.12 23.69 -11.93
C LYS A 129 5.11 22.76 -12.58
N TYR A 130 3.92 22.62 -11.99
CA TYR A 130 2.95 21.63 -12.42
C TYR A 130 1.59 22.25 -12.66
N ALA A 131 0.89 21.74 -13.67
CA ALA A 131 -0.49 22.13 -14.00
C ALA A 131 -1.55 21.23 -13.34
N GLY A 132 -1.12 20.20 -12.61
CA GLY A 132 -1.99 19.20 -12.00
C GLY A 132 -1.20 17.98 -11.56
N ILE A 133 -1.87 17.10 -10.80
CA ILE A 133 -1.31 15.85 -10.30
C ILE A 133 -2.20 14.69 -10.76
N ILE A 134 -1.59 13.56 -11.11
CA ILE A 134 -2.29 12.34 -11.52
C ILE A 134 -2.04 11.25 -10.48
N PHE A 135 -3.10 10.58 -10.04
CA PHE A 135 -3.09 9.42 -9.15
C PHE A 135 -3.82 8.23 -9.79
N THR A 136 -3.10 7.12 -9.98
CA THR A 136 -3.67 5.89 -10.56
C THR A 136 -3.78 4.75 -9.55
N SER A 137 -3.34 4.93 -8.30
CA SER A 137 -3.43 3.92 -7.25
C SER A 137 -3.61 4.56 -5.88
N GLN A 138 -4.27 3.83 -4.97
CA GLN A 138 -4.41 4.27 -3.58
C GLN A 138 -3.05 4.46 -2.89
N ARG A 139 -2.07 3.60 -3.19
CA ARG A 139 -0.72 3.71 -2.61
C ARG A 139 0.01 5.00 -2.97
N ALA A 140 -0.19 5.50 -4.19
CA ALA A 140 0.34 6.80 -4.58
C ALA A 140 -0.33 7.94 -3.79
N VAL A 141 -1.62 7.80 -3.48
CA VAL A 141 -2.37 8.73 -2.62
C VAL A 141 -1.82 8.69 -1.19
N ASP A 142 -1.63 7.50 -0.61
CA ASP A 142 -1.11 7.35 0.75
C ASP A 142 0.31 7.92 0.87
N ALA A 143 1.17 7.64 -0.12
CA ALA A 143 2.53 8.18 -0.19
C ALA A 143 2.52 9.72 -0.24
N PHE A 144 1.65 10.31 -1.07
CA PHE A 144 1.48 11.76 -1.12
C PHE A 144 0.82 12.33 0.15
N GLY A 145 -0.09 11.59 0.76
CA GLY A 145 -0.70 11.93 2.04
C GLY A 145 0.33 12.10 3.14
N SER A 146 1.37 11.25 3.18
CA SER A 146 2.50 11.41 4.10
C SER A 146 3.32 12.69 3.88
N VAL A 147 3.29 13.24 2.66
CA VAL A 147 3.89 14.55 2.34
C VAL A 147 2.97 15.67 2.82
N VAL A 148 1.68 15.59 2.52
CA VAL A 148 0.67 16.57 2.91
C VAL A 148 0.57 16.69 4.44
N ALA A 149 0.62 15.58 5.17
CA ALA A 149 0.60 15.56 6.64
C ALA A 149 1.79 16.30 7.29
N LYS A 150 2.90 16.46 6.55
CA LYS A 150 4.10 17.20 7.01
C LYS A 150 4.04 18.69 6.64
N VAL A 151 2.99 19.13 5.96
CA VAL A 151 2.73 20.52 5.61
C VAL A 151 1.67 21.07 6.55
N ASP A 152 1.91 22.28 7.07
CA ASP A 152 0.95 22.99 7.91
C ASP A 152 -0.37 23.23 7.13
N PRO A 153 -1.52 22.69 7.60
CA PRO A 153 -2.81 22.82 6.91
C PRO A 153 -3.23 24.27 6.66
N THR A 154 -2.80 25.21 7.51
CA THR A 154 -3.10 26.65 7.32
C THR A 154 -2.46 27.22 6.06
N LYS A 155 -1.48 26.52 5.48
CA LYS A 155 -0.76 26.92 4.26
C LYS A 155 -1.28 26.25 3.00
N PHE A 156 -2.27 25.36 3.07
CA PHE A 156 -2.75 24.63 1.88
C PHE A 156 -3.22 25.57 0.78
N GLU A 157 -4.03 26.58 1.12
CA GLU A 157 -4.49 27.62 0.19
C GLU A 157 -3.36 28.41 -0.47
N ALA A 158 -2.21 28.53 0.21
CA ALA A 158 -1.05 29.25 -0.32
C ALA A 158 -0.16 28.35 -1.20
N LEU A 159 -0.13 27.04 -0.92
CA LEU A 159 0.78 26.10 -1.56
C LEU A 159 0.14 25.32 -2.71
N PHE A 160 -1.19 25.23 -2.73
CA PHE A 160 -1.97 24.49 -3.71
C PHE A 160 -3.04 25.38 -4.34
N ASP A 161 -3.02 25.49 -5.66
CA ASP A 161 -3.98 26.29 -6.42
C ASP A 161 -5.36 25.62 -6.44
N LYS A 162 -6.41 26.38 -6.06
CA LYS A 162 -7.80 25.91 -6.03
C LYS A 162 -8.34 25.51 -7.39
N ASP A 163 -7.72 25.97 -8.48
CA ASP A 163 -8.13 25.63 -9.84
C ASP A 163 -7.22 24.55 -10.45
N MET A 164 -6.18 24.08 -9.73
CA MET A 164 -5.30 23.02 -10.21
C MET A 164 -5.94 21.63 -10.03
N PRO A 165 -6.15 20.87 -11.11
CA PRO A 165 -6.78 19.55 -11.02
C PRO A 165 -5.90 18.46 -10.41
N LEU A 166 -6.54 17.63 -9.58
CA LEU A 166 -6.05 16.33 -9.14
C LEU A 166 -6.83 15.23 -9.89
N TYR A 167 -6.18 14.63 -10.87
CA TYR A 167 -6.76 13.58 -11.71
C TYR A 167 -6.65 12.22 -11.03
N VAL A 168 -7.75 11.48 -11.01
CA VAL A 168 -7.84 10.14 -10.38
C VAL A 168 -8.51 9.16 -11.32
N VAL A 169 -8.16 7.87 -11.25
CA VAL A 169 -8.74 6.82 -12.13
C VAL A 169 -10.06 6.22 -11.63
N GLY A 170 -10.40 6.36 -10.35
CA GLY A 170 -11.52 5.60 -9.78
C GLY A 170 -12.02 6.13 -8.45
N PRO A 171 -13.22 5.71 -8.00
CA PRO A 171 -13.85 6.26 -6.80
C PRO A 171 -13.07 6.01 -5.51
N ALA A 172 -12.35 4.89 -5.42
CA ALA A 172 -11.50 4.60 -4.26
C ALA A 172 -10.35 5.61 -4.13
N THR A 173 -9.58 5.79 -5.21
CA THR A 173 -8.50 6.78 -5.29
C THR A 173 -9.04 8.19 -5.05
N ALA A 174 -10.20 8.52 -5.62
CA ALA A 174 -10.84 9.82 -5.44
C ALA A 174 -11.17 10.12 -3.97
N ARG A 175 -11.76 9.15 -3.26
CA ARG A 175 -12.01 9.28 -1.81
C ARG A 175 -10.72 9.52 -1.03
N GLY A 176 -9.67 8.77 -1.34
CA GLY A 176 -8.36 8.95 -0.73
C GLY A 176 -7.80 10.37 -0.93
N VAL A 177 -7.83 10.88 -2.18
CA VAL A 177 -7.32 12.23 -2.48
C VAL A 177 -8.18 13.31 -1.84
N LYS A 178 -9.52 13.17 -1.86
CA LYS A 178 -10.45 14.12 -1.21
C LYS A 178 -10.21 14.18 0.30
N ALA A 179 -9.87 13.05 0.93
CA ALA A 179 -9.56 12.98 2.36
C ALA A 179 -8.29 13.76 2.76
N LEU A 180 -7.43 14.15 1.81
CA LEU A 180 -6.25 14.97 2.09
C LEU A 180 -6.59 16.44 2.41
N GLY A 181 -7.82 16.89 2.15
CA GLY A 181 -8.27 18.25 2.50
C GLY A 181 -7.61 19.37 1.70
N LEU A 182 -7.09 19.07 0.50
CA LEU A 182 -6.50 20.08 -0.39
C LEU A 182 -7.60 20.91 -1.08
N PRO A 183 -7.36 22.20 -1.39
CA PRO A 183 -8.34 23.08 -2.04
C PRO A 183 -8.57 22.76 -3.53
N CYS A 184 -7.87 21.76 -4.06
CA CYS A 184 -7.86 21.40 -5.47
C CYS A 184 -9.07 20.54 -5.90
N PRO A 185 -9.60 20.70 -7.11
CA PRO A 185 -10.65 19.85 -7.65
C PRO A 185 -10.11 18.44 -7.92
N VAL A 186 -10.82 17.44 -7.39
CA VAL A 186 -10.56 16.01 -7.65
C VAL A 186 -11.51 15.51 -8.73
N ILE A 187 -10.97 15.08 -9.88
CA ILE A 187 -11.74 14.76 -11.08
C ILE A 187 -11.25 13.50 -11.80
N GLY A 188 -12.10 12.89 -12.61
CA GLY A 188 -11.80 11.67 -13.37
C GLY A 188 -12.21 10.36 -12.68
N GLU A 189 -12.90 10.42 -11.54
CA GLU A 189 -13.25 9.23 -10.74
C GLU A 189 -14.12 8.19 -11.48
N GLU A 190 -14.77 8.58 -12.57
CA GLU A 190 -15.59 7.71 -13.43
C GLU A 190 -14.80 7.04 -14.57
N THR A 191 -13.52 7.37 -14.76
CA THR A 191 -12.73 6.91 -15.91
C THR A 191 -12.38 5.42 -15.85
N GLY A 192 -12.25 4.87 -14.64
CA GLY A 192 -11.99 3.45 -14.33
C GLY A 192 -10.58 2.96 -14.65
N ASN A 193 -9.90 3.54 -15.64
CA ASN A 193 -8.58 3.10 -16.09
C ASN A 193 -7.75 4.27 -16.66
N GLY A 194 -6.45 4.02 -16.88
CA GLY A 194 -5.51 5.03 -17.35
C GLY A 194 -5.71 5.48 -18.80
N GLU A 195 -6.31 4.66 -19.67
CA GLU A 195 -6.56 5.03 -21.06
C GLU A 195 -7.68 6.08 -21.16
N THR A 196 -8.83 5.79 -20.55
CA THR A 196 -9.95 6.72 -20.47
C THR A 196 -9.56 8.00 -19.71
N LEU A 197 -8.76 7.88 -18.64
CA LEU A 197 -8.28 9.05 -17.91
C LEU A 197 -7.38 9.95 -18.78
N ALA A 198 -6.51 9.39 -19.61
CA ALA A 198 -5.68 10.19 -20.50
C ALA A 198 -6.52 11.00 -21.50
N GLN A 199 -7.55 10.39 -22.09
CA GLN A 199 -8.48 11.07 -23.00
C GLN A 199 -9.24 12.19 -22.27
N PHE A 200 -9.78 11.90 -21.09
CA PHE A 200 -10.44 12.88 -20.24
C PHE A 200 -9.52 14.07 -19.90
N ILE A 201 -8.25 13.83 -19.59
CA ILE A 201 -7.26 14.90 -19.31
C ILE A 201 -7.07 15.81 -20.53
N LEU A 202 -6.97 15.24 -21.73
CA LEU A 202 -6.78 16.02 -22.97
C LEU A 202 -7.96 16.97 -23.20
N GLU A 203 -9.18 16.46 -23.09
CA GLU A 203 -10.41 17.25 -23.25
C GLU A 203 -10.56 18.30 -22.14
N HIS A 204 -10.39 17.89 -20.89
CA HIS A 204 -10.54 18.79 -19.75
C HIS A 204 -9.53 19.95 -19.77
N ARG A 205 -8.29 19.71 -20.23
CA ARG A 205 -7.27 20.77 -20.32
C ARG A 205 -7.66 21.92 -21.23
N GLU A 206 -8.44 21.67 -22.29
CA GLU A 206 -8.91 22.74 -23.18
C GLU A 206 -9.87 23.70 -22.47
N SER A 207 -10.55 23.25 -21.42
CA SER A 207 -11.45 24.09 -20.62
C SER A 207 -10.74 24.93 -19.55
N LEU A 208 -9.46 24.63 -19.23
CA LEU A 208 -8.73 25.28 -18.15
C LEU A 208 -8.08 26.59 -18.61
N SER A 209 -7.99 27.56 -17.69
CA SER A 209 -7.26 28.81 -17.92
C SER A 209 -5.79 28.55 -18.28
N ARG A 210 -5.22 29.38 -19.17
CA ARG A 210 -3.79 29.29 -19.52
C ARG A 210 -2.88 29.56 -18.32
N ASP A 211 -3.33 30.31 -17.32
CA ASP A 211 -2.55 30.56 -16.09
C ASP A 211 -2.40 29.29 -15.22
N ILE A 212 -3.28 28.31 -15.42
CA ILE A 212 -3.19 26.98 -14.77
C ILE A 212 -2.25 26.09 -15.56
N THR A 213 -2.42 26.07 -16.88
CA THR A 213 -1.77 25.10 -17.76
C THR A 213 -0.40 25.54 -18.30
N HIS A 214 -0.06 26.83 -18.23
CA HIS A 214 1.15 27.41 -18.79
C HIS A 214 1.83 28.38 -17.80
N LEU A 215 3.14 28.56 -17.96
CA LEU A 215 3.94 29.60 -17.31
C LEU A 215 4.90 30.17 -18.37
N ASP A 216 4.95 31.49 -18.52
CA ASP A 216 5.76 32.17 -19.54
C ASP A 216 5.55 31.61 -20.96
N SER A 217 4.29 31.36 -21.31
CA SER A 217 3.87 30.73 -22.59
C SER A 217 4.33 29.28 -22.80
N ARG A 218 4.97 28.65 -21.82
CA ARG A 218 5.36 27.23 -21.85
C ARG A 218 4.33 26.37 -21.14
N ALA A 219 3.90 25.28 -21.78
CA ALA A 219 3.02 24.29 -21.16
C ALA A 219 3.70 23.68 -19.92
N LEU A 220 3.00 23.73 -18.78
CA LEU A 220 3.44 23.09 -17.55
C LEU A 220 3.11 21.58 -17.62
N PRO A 221 4.00 20.72 -17.10
CA PRO A 221 3.75 19.30 -17.03
C PRO A 221 2.67 18.94 -16.00
N LEU A 222 2.04 17.77 -16.18
CA LEU A 222 1.33 17.08 -15.11
C LEU A 222 2.31 16.23 -14.30
N LEU A 223 2.19 16.28 -12.98
CA LEU A 223 2.97 15.43 -12.08
C LEU A 223 2.25 14.08 -11.92
N PHE A 224 2.85 13.00 -12.39
CA PHE A 224 2.27 11.67 -12.28
C PHE A 224 2.94 10.89 -11.16
N LEU A 225 2.20 10.66 -10.06
CA LEU A 225 2.68 9.90 -8.91
C LEU A 225 2.34 8.43 -9.09
N VAL A 226 3.38 7.59 -9.14
CA VAL A 226 3.27 6.19 -9.55
C VAL A 226 4.07 5.23 -8.68
N GLY A 227 3.73 3.96 -8.75
CA GLY A 227 4.60 2.87 -8.28
C GLY A 227 5.68 2.55 -9.31
N GLU A 228 6.76 1.89 -8.87
CA GLU A 228 7.84 1.44 -9.77
C GLU A 228 7.29 0.57 -10.91
N GLN A 229 6.47 -0.42 -10.57
CA GLN A 229 5.71 -1.22 -11.50
C GLN A 229 4.48 -0.45 -11.97
N ARG A 230 4.50 0.05 -13.21
CA ARG A 230 3.34 0.67 -13.86
C ARG A 230 3.29 0.39 -15.35
N ARG A 231 2.09 0.55 -15.93
CA ARG A 231 1.91 0.65 -17.38
C ARG A 231 2.16 2.11 -17.81
N ASP A 232 2.76 2.29 -18.97
CA ASP A 232 3.11 3.58 -19.56
C ASP A 232 1.95 4.26 -20.32
N ILE A 233 0.71 3.80 -20.14
CA ILE A 233 -0.45 4.24 -20.93
C ILE A 233 -0.69 5.75 -20.82
N ILE A 234 -0.71 6.30 -19.59
CA ILE A 234 -0.92 7.73 -19.36
C ILE A 234 0.15 8.60 -20.07
N PRO A 235 1.45 8.45 -19.79
CA PRO A 235 2.47 9.29 -20.40
C PRO A 235 2.54 9.11 -21.91
N ARG A 236 2.30 7.90 -22.43
CA ARG A 236 2.25 7.62 -23.87
C ARG A 236 1.07 8.29 -24.55
N SER A 237 -0.13 8.17 -23.99
CA SER A 237 -1.34 8.76 -24.58
C SER A 237 -1.29 10.29 -24.55
N LEU A 238 -0.86 10.89 -23.44
CA LEU A 238 -0.79 12.34 -23.28
C LEU A 238 0.29 13.02 -24.15
N GLN A 239 1.31 12.26 -24.57
CA GLN A 239 2.43 12.76 -25.36
C GLN A 239 2.51 12.13 -26.75
N SER A 240 1.44 11.46 -27.20
CA SER A 240 1.40 10.74 -28.48
C SER A 240 1.75 11.67 -29.64
N GLU A 241 2.49 11.12 -30.62
CA GLU A 241 2.83 11.87 -31.84
C GLU A 241 1.63 12.15 -32.72
N ASP A 242 0.57 11.34 -32.60
CA ASP A 242 -0.69 11.51 -33.32
C ASP A 242 -1.46 12.75 -32.85
N LEU A 243 -1.12 13.29 -31.67
CA LEU A 243 -1.69 14.53 -31.17
C LEU A 243 -1.00 15.76 -31.80
N PRO A 244 -1.76 16.81 -32.16
CA PRO A 244 -1.20 18.12 -32.50
C PRO A 244 -0.23 18.60 -31.42
N PRO A 245 0.92 19.21 -31.78
CA PRO A 245 1.92 19.65 -30.79
C PRO A 245 1.37 20.57 -29.69
N ALA A 246 0.34 21.35 -29.98
CA ALA A 246 -0.32 22.24 -29.02
C ALA A 246 -1.22 21.51 -28.00
N GLN A 247 -1.68 20.29 -28.31
CA GLN A 247 -2.51 19.46 -27.44
C GLN A 247 -1.70 18.46 -26.60
N ARG A 248 -0.43 18.22 -26.97
CA ARG A 248 0.44 17.33 -26.20
C ARG A 248 0.65 17.87 -24.79
N VAL A 249 0.50 17.00 -23.80
CA VAL A 249 0.59 17.34 -22.39
C VAL A 249 1.88 16.73 -21.82
N PRO A 250 2.88 17.56 -21.45
CA PRO A 250 4.09 17.03 -20.84
C PRO A 250 3.75 16.32 -19.52
N VAL A 251 4.40 15.19 -19.25
CA VAL A 251 4.22 14.43 -18.00
C VAL A 251 5.56 14.28 -17.29
N THR A 252 5.58 14.56 -15.99
CA THR A 252 6.72 14.26 -15.10
C THR A 252 6.34 13.12 -14.19
N GLU A 253 6.90 11.94 -14.44
CA GLU A 253 6.70 10.77 -13.59
C GLU A 253 7.59 10.82 -12.35
N VAL A 254 7.00 10.53 -11.19
CA VAL A 254 7.72 10.35 -9.93
C VAL A 254 7.29 9.03 -9.31
N ILE A 255 8.24 8.11 -9.19
CA ILE A 255 8.04 6.85 -8.46
C ILE A 255 8.04 7.18 -6.98
N VAL A 256 6.87 7.08 -6.34
CA VAL A 256 6.67 7.42 -4.91
C VAL A 256 6.60 6.19 -4.02
N TYR A 257 6.42 5.01 -4.59
CA TYR A 257 6.53 3.74 -3.88
C TYR A 257 7.08 2.64 -4.79
N GLU A 258 7.63 1.63 -4.16
CA GLU A 258 8.07 0.39 -4.80
C GLU A 258 7.41 -0.79 -4.08
N THR A 259 7.29 -1.91 -4.80
CA THR A 259 6.85 -3.17 -4.21
C THR A 259 8.08 -4.04 -4.10
N GLY A 260 8.47 -4.37 -2.87
CA GLY A 260 9.63 -5.20 -2.59
C GLY A 260 9.25 -6.39 -1.73
N GLU A 261 10.20 -7.30 -1.55
CA GLU A 261 10.10 -8.32 -0.51
C GLU A 261 10.13 -7.65 0.86
N MET A 262 9.31 -8.15 1.78
CA MET A 262 9.19 -7.63 3.13
C MET A 262 10.48 -7.89 3.89
N ALA A 263 11.08 -6.83 4.44
CA ALA A 263 12.44 -6.89 5.00
C ALA A 263 12.61 -7.93 6.12
N MET A 264 11.56 -8.16 6.92
CA MET A 264 11.56 -9.10 8.04
C MET A 264 10.95 -10.46 7.69
N PHE A 265 10.58 -10.70 6.43
CA PHE A 265 9.86 -11.92 6.04
C PHE A 265 10.61 -13.20 6.44
N GLU A 266 11.91 -13.27 6.20
CA GLU A 266 12.73 -14.44 6.54
C GLU A 266 12.73 -14.72 8.05
N GLU A 267 12.94 -13.68 8.85
CA GLU A 267 12.98 -13.75 10.33
C GLU A 267 11.61 -14.11 10.89
N ASP A 268 10.56 -13.40 10.47
CA ASP A 268 9.19 -13.64 10.90
C ASP A 268 8.76 -15.06 10.55
N PHE A 269 9.07 -15.53 9.33
CA PHE A 269 8.71 -16.87 8.90
C PHE A 269 9.51 -17.96 9.66
N ALA A 270 10.80 -17.74 9.92
CA ALA A 270 11.61 -18.64 10.74
C ALA A 270 11.06 -18.76 12.18
N ASP A 271 10.58 -17.66 12.76
CA ASP A 271 9.92 -17.65 14.06
C ASP A 271 8.62 -18.47 14.04
N LEU A 272 7.81 -18.35 12.99
CA LEU A 272 6.60 -19.17 12.82
C LEU A 272 6.93 -20.67 12.76
N LEU A 273 7.96 -21.04 12.00
CA LEU A 273 8.43 -22.43 11.87
C LEU A 273 8.95 -22.97 13.21
N THR A 274 9.66 -22.14 13.97
CA THR A 274 10.20 -22.49 15.29
C THR A 274 9.08 -22.66 16.32
N HIS A 275 8.07 -21.80 16.28
CA HIS A 275 6.90 -21.90 17.14
C HIS A 275 6.11 -23.20 16.89
N ALA A 276 5.81 -23.51 15.62
CA ALA A 276 5.10 -24.74 15.27
C ALA A 276 5.83 -26.01 15.74
N LYS A 277 7.17 -26.03 15.64
CA LYS A 277 8.01 -27.08 16.21
C LYS A 277 7.82 -27.22 17.73
N SER A 278 7.76 -26.09 18.46
CA SER A 278 7.58 -26.10 19.92
C SER A 278 6.20 -26.57 20.38
N THR A 279 5.16 -26.35 19.55
CA THR A 279 3.77 -26.78 19.81
C THR A 279 3.54 -28.27 19.49
N GLY A 280 4.55 -28.98 18.96
CA GLY A 280 4.47 -30.41 18.66
C GLY A 280 3.74 -30.75 17.37
N VAL A 281 3.65 -29.79 16.44
CA VAL A 281 3.17 -30.02 15.07
C VAL A 281 4.02 -31.10 14.42
N ARG A 282 3.40 -32.05 13.71
CA ARG A 282 4.12 -33.13 13.01
C ARG A 282 4.23 -32.92 11.51
N GLU A 283 3.31 -32.15 10.94
CA GLU A 283 3.23 -31.87 9.52
C GLU A 283 2.86 -30.41 9.31
N GLN A 284 3.46 -29.76 8.32
CA GLN A 284 3.15 -28.38 7.94
C GLN A 284 3.32 -28.16 6.45
N TRP A 285 2.57 -27.18 5.92
CA TRP A 285 2.57 -26.82 4.51
C TRP A 285 3.00 -25.37 4.30
N VAL A 286 3.83 -25.14 3.30
CA VAL A 286 4.21 -23.80 2.83
C VAL A 286 3.65 -23.64 1.42
N VAL A 287 2.81 -22.63 1.21
CA VAL A 287 2.13 -22.40 -0.08
C VAL A 287 2.70 -21.14 -0.71
N VAL A 288 3.35 -21.29 -1.86
CA VAL A 288 4.03 -20.22 -2.58
C VAL A 288 3.16 -19.69 -3.72
N PHE A 289 2.81 -18.41 -3.63
CA PHE A 289 1.91 -17.74 -4.58
C PHE A 289 2.64 -17.09 -5.77
N SER A 290 3.93 -16.78 -5.62
CA SER A 290 4.72 -16.11 -6.65
C SER A 290 6.21 -16.41 -6.51
N PRO A 291 7.02 -16.19 -7.55
CA PRO A 291 8.48 -16.28 -7.46
C PRO A 291 9.13 -15.42 -6.36
N GLN A 292 8.51 -14.29 -6.02
CA GLN A 292 9.00 -13.41 -4.96
C GLN A 292 8.93 -14.12 -3.60
N GLY A 293 10.00 -14.02 -2.81
CA GLY A 293 10.16 -14.64 -1.49
C GLY A 293 10.60 -16.10 -1.48
N CYS A 294 10.83 -16.72 -2.65
CA CYS A 294 11.30 -18.10 -2.74
C CYS A 294 12.66 -18.31 -2.06
N GLU A 295 13.61 -17.39 -2.28
CA GLU A 295 14.94 -17.46 -1.65
C GLU A 295 14.83 -17.39 -0.14
N ALA A 296 14.20 -16.33 0.37
CA ALA A 296 14.00 -16.09 1.79
C ALA A 296 13.21 -17.24 2.46
N MET A 297 12.22 -17.82 1.78
CA MET A 297 11.50 -18.99 2.27
C MET A 297 12.44 -20.21 2.40
N LEU A 298 13.23 -20.53 1.36
CA LEU A 298 14.16 -21.67 1.41
C LEU A 298 15.27 -21.45 2.45
N SER A 299 15.71 -20.20 2.62
CA SER A 299 16.66 -19.79 3.66
C SER A 299 16.08 -19.99 5.07
N ALA A 300 14.87 -19.48 5.34
CA ALA A 300 14.16 -19.65 6.61
C ALA A 300 13.88 -21.12 6.96
N LEU A 301 13.61 -21.96 5.95
CA LEU A 301 13.50 -23.42 6.12
C LEU A 301 14.84 -24.09 6.45
N GLY A 302 15.96 -23.39 6.27
CA GLY A 302 17.31 -23.89 6.42
C GLY A 302 17.73 -24.83 5.30
N TRP A 303 17.09 -24.77 4.13
CA TRP A 303 17.26 -25.73 3.04
C TRP A 303 18.29 -25.30 1.99
N LEU A 304 18.69 -24.02 1.98
CA LEU A 304 19.73 -23.54 1.08
C LEU A 304 21.14 -23.90 1.57
N ASP A 305 22.00 -24.27 0.63
CA ASP A 305 23.43 -24.32 0.82
C ASP A 305 24.03 -22.93 0.56
N GLU A 306 24.54 -22.30 1.63
CA GLU A 306 25.10 -20.93 1.61
C GLU A 306 26.23 -20.73 0.59
N ARG A 307 26.93 -21.78 0.18
CA ARG A 307 28.04 -21.67 -0.79
C ARG A 307 27.53 -21.67 -2.22
N THR A 308 26.44 -22.38 -2.50
CA THR A 308 25.91 -22.55 -3.85
C THR A 308 24.64 -21.75 -4.12
N GLY A 309 23.94 -21.29 -3.09
CA GLY A 309 22.62 -20.67 -3.19
C GLY A 309 21.51 -21.65 -3.57
N ASN A 310 21.80 -22.95 -3.70
CA ASN A 310 20.84 -23.96 -4.14
C ASN A 310 20.28 -24.79 -2.98
N TYR A 311 19.14 -25.42 -3.23
CA TYR A 311 18.53 -26.40 -2.34
C TYR A 311 19.45 -27.59 -2.04
N SER A 312 19.47 -27.99 -0.77
CA SER A 312 20.23 -29.13 -0.26
C SER A 312 19.31 -30.17 0.40
N PRO A 313 19.15 -31.36 -0.20
CA PRO A 313 18.39 -32.47 0.41
C PRO A 313 18.89 -32.86 1.80
N ALA A 314 20.21 -32.84 2.01
CA ALA A 314 20.82 -33.19 3.28
C ALA A 314 20.45 -32.18 4.39
N ARG A 315 20.34 -30.89 4.04
CA ARG A 315 19.87 -29.86 4.99
C ARG A 315 18.39 -30.03 5.29
N ARG A 316 17.55 -30.30 4.28
CA ARG A 316 16.12 -30.61 4.50
C ARG A 316 15.96 -31.79 5.46
N GLU A 317 16.71 -32.87 5.27
CA GLU A 317 16.66 -34.05 6.15
C GLU A 317 17.09 -33.71 7.59
N ALA A 318 18.17 -32.94 7.76
CA ALA A 318 18.66 -32.52 9.07
C ALA A 318 17.65 -31.64 9.84
N VAL A 319 16.90 -30.78 9.13
CA VAL A 319 15.92 -29.86 9.74
C VAL A 319 14.54 -30.52 9.92
N SER A 320 14.19 -31.50 9.07
CA SER A 320 12.86 -32.15 9.05
C SER A 320 12.71 -33.30 10.05
N SER A 321 13.69 -33.53 10.94
CA SER A 321 13.69 -34.68 11.85
C SER A 321 12.53 -34.70 12.86
N THR A 322 11.88 -33.56 13.09
CA THR A 322 10.75 -33.44 14.03
C THR A 322 9.43 -33.03 13.36
N VAL A 323 9.49 -32.30 12.24
CA VAL A 323 8.31 -31.78 11.54
C VAL A 323 8.46 -32.00 10.04
N ALA A 324 7.53 -32.74 9.45
CA ALA A 324 7.47 -32.94 8.01
C ALA A 324 6.97 -31.64 7.34
N THR A 325 7.88 -30.94 6.67
CA THR A 325 7.54 -29.70 5.94
C THR A 325 7.43 -29.99 4.45
N ARG A 326 6.30 -29.60 3.86
CA ARG A 326 6.01 -29.73 2.42
C ARG A 326 5.75 -28.35 1.81
N VAL A 327 6.15 -28.19 0.55
CA VAL A 327 5.98 -26.96 -0.22
C VAL A 327 5.03 -27.20 -1.38
N ALA A 328 4.02 -26.36 -1.50
CA ALA A 328 3.10 -26.32 -2.62
C ALA A 328 3.23 -25.00 -3.38
N THR A 329 3.19 -25.03 -4.71
CA THR A 329 3.09 -23.82 -5.55
C THR A 329 1.70 -23.73 -6.18
N ILE A 330 1.16 -22.52 -6.32
CA ILE A 330 -0.17 -22.32 -6.93
C ILE A 330 -0.20 -22.53 -8.46
N GLY A 331 0.94 -22.75 -9.10
CA GLY A 331 0.99 -22.97 -10.53
C GLY A 331 2.41 -23.14 -11.08
N PRO A 332 2.53 -23.48 -12.38
CA PRO A 332 3.79 -23.87 -13.00
C PRO A 332 4.82 -22.75 -13.04
N THR A 333 4.41 -21.49 -13.15
CA THR A 333 5.35 -20.35 -13.18
C THR A 333 6.24 -20.32 -11.93
N THR A 334 5.65 -20.48 -10.73
CA THR A 334 6.39 -20.46 -9.47
C THR A 334 7.20 -21.74 -9.27
N ARG A 335 6.65 -22.90 -9.67
CA ARG A 335 7.38 -24.18 -9.67
C ARG A 335 8.65 -24.10 -10.54
N ASP A 336 8.49 -23.69 -11.79
CA ASP A 336 9.58 -23.64 -12.76
C ASP A 336 10.68 -22.68 -12.31
N TYR A 337 10.29 -21.57 -11.66
CA TYR A 337 11.24 -20.65 -11.05
C TYR A 337 12.05 -21.30 -9.91
N LEU A 338 11.40 -22.00 -8.98
CA LEU A 338 12.08 -22.74 -7.90
C LEU A 338 13.07 -23.79 -8.44
N MET A 339 12.69 -24.48 -9.51
CA MET A 339 13.55 -25.47 -10.15
C MET A 339 14.74 -24.84 -10.88
N GLN A 340 14.52 -23.72 -11.58
CA GLN A 340 15.55 -23.07 -12.39
C GLN A 340 16.58 -22.31 -11.54
N GLU A 341 16.10 -21.57 -10.53
CA GLU A 341 16.96 -20.68 -9.74
C GLU A 341 17.60 -21.37 -8.53
N TYR A 342 16.89 -22.32 -7.91
CA TYR A 342 17.33 -22.94 -6.64
C TYR A 342 17.51 -24.46 -6.73
N ALA A 343 17.30 -25.07 -7.90
CA ALA A 343 17.29 -26.52 -8.08
C ALA A 343 16.33 -27.25 -7.12
N TYR A 344 15.22 -26.60 -6.76
CA TYR A 344 14.21 -27.14 -5.85
C TYR A 344 12.94 -27.54 -6.61
N ASP A 345 12.52 -28.80 -6.45
CA ASP A 345 11.24 -29.31 -6.97
C ASP A 345 10.20 -29.33 -5.83
N PRO A 346 9.15 -28.50 -5.86
CA PRO A 346 8.10 -28.48 -4.84
C PRO A 346 7.33 -29.81 -4.73
N ASP A 347 6.87 -30.15 -3.53
CA ASP A 347 6.10 -31.38 -3.29
C ASP A 347 4.75 -31.39 -4.02
N VAL A 348 4.16 -30.21 -4.27
CA VAL A 348 2.92 -30.03 -5.02
C VAL A 348 3.01 -28.83 -5.97
N CYS A 349 2.54 -29.01 -7.20
CA CYS A 349 2.20 -27.91 -8.10
C CYS A 349 0.71 -27.98 -8.42
N ALA A 350 -0.07 -26.98 -7.99
CA ALA A 350 -1.50 -26.94 -8.26
C ALA A 350 -1.77 -26.82 -9.76
N GLU A 351 -2.71 -27.61 -10.28
CA GLU A 351 -3.14 -27.55 -11.69
C GLU A 351 -3.84 -26.22 -12.02
N LYS A 352 -4.52 -25.66 -11.03
CA LYS A 352 -5.23 -24.39 -11.10
C LYS A 352 -4.78 -23.52 -9.93
N PRO A 353 -4.54 -22.21 -10.16
CA PRO A 353 -4.22 -21.26 -9.10
C PRO A 353 -5.48 -20.86 -8.31
N SER A 354 -6.15 -21.86 -7.74
CA SER A 354 -7.36 -21.72 -6.93
C SER A 354 -7.24 -22.53 -5.63
N PRO A 355 -8.04 -22.20 -4.60
CA PRO A 355 -8.07 -22.96 -3.36
C PRO A 355 -8.34 -24.46 -3.59
N GLU A 356 -9.28 -24.80 -4.49
CA GLU A 356 -9.63 -26.18 -4.80
C GLU A 356 -8.50 -26.92 -5.52
N GLY A 357 -7.80 -26.26 -6.45
CA GLY A 357 -6.65 -26.83 -7.14
C GLY A 357 -5.50 -27.13 -6.19
N LEU A 358 -5.25 -26.23 -5.25
CA LEU A 358 -4.25 -26.41 -4.20
C LEU A 358 -4.64 -27.53 -3.24
N GLY A 359 -5.88 -27.52 -2.72
CA GLY A 359 -6.39 -28.53 -1.80
C GLY A 359 -6.36 -29.93 -2.40
N ALA A 360 -6.78 -30.09 -3.65
CA ALA A 360 -6.71 -31.35 -4.38
C ALA A 360 -5.26 -31.87 -4.47
N GLY A 361 -4.30 -30.98 -4.78
CA GLY A 361 -2.88 -31.33 -4.83
C GLY A 361 -2.32 -31.77 -3.47
N ILE A 362 -2.65 -31.03 -2.40
CA ILE A 362 -2.26 -31.38 -1.03
C ILE A 362 -2.80 -32.75 -0.63
N LEU A 363 -4.10 -33.00 -0.84
CA LEU A 363 -4.74 -34.28 -0.49
C LEU A 363 -4.17 -35.46 -1.29
N ALA A 364 -3.92 -35.27 -2.59
CA ALA A 364 -3.32 -36.30 -3.44
C ALA A 364 -1.90 -36.67 -2.98
N SER A 365 -1.11 -35.68 -2.55
CA SER A 365 0.26 -35.90 -2.06
C SER A 365 0.34 -36.74 -0.77
N LYS A 366 -0.76 -36.87 -0.03
CA LYS A 366 -0.82 -37.71 1.18
C LYS A 366 -1.16 -39.17 0.88
N GLN A 367 -1.67 -39.45 -0.33
CA GLN A 367 -2.04 -40.80 -0.77
C GLN A 367 -0.92 -41.49 -1.56
N ALA A 368 0.08 -40.73 -2.00
CA ALA A 368 1.31 -41.20 -2.64
C ALA A 368 2.39 -41.47 -1.58
#